data_AF-A0A0E0JAE7-F1
#
_entry.id   AF-A0A0E0JAE7-F1
#
_cell.length_a   1.000
_cell.length_b   1.000
_cell.length_c   1.000
_cell.angle_alpha   90.00
_cell.angle_beta   90.00
_cell.angle_gamma   90.00
#
_symmetry.space_group_name_H-M   'P 1'
#
loop_
_entity.id
_entity.type
_entity.pdbx_description
1 polymer ?
#
loop_
_entity_poly.entity_id
_entity_poly.type
_entity_poly.pdbx_seq_one_letter_code
_entity_poly.pdbx_strand_id
1 'polypeptide(L)'
;MAATLLPTLSPPASRAAAALLLRRAPPFPSPLPAPLLRRLLAPAPSPPLRSSPTFRSLATMPSAAAMPSAAAAADLLMLGIETSCDDTAAAVVRGDGEILSQVVSSQEDLLVRWGGVAPKMAEEAHSLAIDQVVQKALDDANVSENDLSAVAVTVGPGLSLCLRDDAIGEAYDKSARWLGLDMRKGGGPALEQLALEGDPNAVKFSVPMRQHKDCNFSYAGLKTQVRLAIESRNISTDDIPISSATKDDRQIRANIAASFQRVAVLHLEERCQRAVEWALKMEPSIKYFVVSGGVASNQYVRTHLNQIAEKNGLQLVCPPPKLCTDNGVMIAWTGIEHFIAGRFDDPPAVDEPDDMQYDLRPRWPLGEEYSEGRSASRIGAQ
;
A
#
# COMPACT_ATOMS: atom_id res chain seq x y z
N MET A 1 32.17 -27.79 -40.62
CA MET A 1 33.57 -28.02 -40.21
C MET A 1 34.08 -26.74 -39.55
N ALA A 2 34.71 -26.87 -38.37
CA ALA A 2 35.38 -25.85 -37.53
C ALA A 2 34.45 -24.76 -36.92
N ALA A 3 34.17 -24.65 -35.60
CA ALA A 3 34.87 -24.91 -34.32
C ALA A 3 35.95 -23.88 -33.93
N THR A 4 35.60 -22.96 -33.02
CA THR A 4 36.47 -22.27 -32.03
C THR A 4 35.58 -21.45 -31.06
N LEU A 5 35.30 -21.95 -29.86
CA LEU A 5 35.94 -21.72 -28.53
C LEU A 5 35.28 -20.60 -27.69
N LEU A 6 34.62 -21.06 -26.61
CA LEU A 6 34.07 -20.33 -25.46
C LEU A 6 35.16 -19.65 -24.61
N PRO A 7 34.80 -18.60 -23.86
CA PRO A 7 35.23 -18.42 -22.47
C PRO A 7 34.09 -18.80 -21.51
N THR A 8 34.47 -19.57 -20.50
CA THR A 8 33.65 -20.05 -19.39
C THR A 8 33.20 -18.90 -18.47
N LEU A 9 31.89 -18.71 -18.32
CA LEU A 9 31.30 -17.92 -17.23
C LEU A 9 30.75 -18.89 -16.19
N SER A 10 31.29 -18.78 -14.98
CA SER A 10 30.80 -19.45 -13.78
C SER A 10 29.35 -19.02 -13.48
N PRO A 11 28.46 -19.93 -13.06
CA PRO A 11 27.11 -19.55 -12.64
C PRO A 11 27.16 -18.84 -11.26
N PRO A 12 26.28 -17.86 -11.00
CA PRO A 12 26.14 -17.27 -9.67
C PRO A 12 25.57 -18.29 -8.70
N ALA A 13 26.08 -18.26 -7.47
CA ALA A 13 25.74 -19.16 -6.38
C ALA A 13 24.28 -18.98 -5.94
N SER A 14 23.38 -19.83 -6.44
CA SER A 14 22.18 -20.17 -5.69
C SER A 14 22.52 -21.31 -4.73
N ARG A 15 21.91 -21.28 -3.53
CA ARG A 15 22.08 -22.20 -2.38
C ARG A 15 23.03 -21.73 -1.28
N ALA A 16 22.51 -20.90 -0.39
CA ALA A 16 22.98 -20.82 0.99
C ALA A 16 21.77 -20.52 1.91
N ALA A 17 20.98 -21.57 2.20
CA ALA A 17 20.06 -21.60 3.35
C ALA A 17 19.56 -23.03 3.66
N ALA A 18 19.60 -23.96 2.70
CA ALA A 18 19.15 -25.33 2.93
C ALA A 18 20.29 -26.36 2.77
N ALA A 19 20.46 -27.18 3.81
CA ALA A 19 21.21 -28.44 3.88
C ALA A 19 22.67 -28.40 4.33
N LEU A 20 22.88 -28.52 5.65
CA LEU A 20 24.04 -29.22 6.20
C LEU A 20 23.54 -30.34 7.14
N LEU A 21 23.79 -31.59 6.74
CA LEU A 21 23.90 -32.86 7.51
C LEU A 21 23.17 -34.04 6.85
N LEU A 22 23.89 -34.70 5.93
CA LEU A 22 23.60 -36.06 5.44
C LEU A 22 24.49 -37.06 6.18
N ARG A 23 23.91 -38.05 6.90
CA ARG A 23 24.48 -39.41 7.03
C ARG A 23 23.42 -40.50 7.31
N ARG A 24 23.23 -41.36 6.29
CA ARG A 24 23.01 -42.82 6.23
C ARG A 24 21.72 -43.51 6.78
N ALA A 25 21.08 -44.22 5.82
CA ALA A 25 20.53 -45.60 5.82
C ALA A 25 18.99 -45.73 5.66
N PRO A 26 18.43 -46.90 5.28
CA PRO A 26 18.57 -47.70 4.04
C PRO A 26 17.17 -47.87 3.33
N PRO A 27 16.94 -48.75 2.31
CA PRO A 27 15.96 -48.49 1.24
C PRO A 27 14.51 -48.95 1.50
N PHE A 28 13.61 -48.33 0.72
CA PHE A 28 12.19 -48.60 0.47
C PHE A 28 11.75 -50.07 0.44
N PRO A 29 10.44 -50.32 0.66
CA PRO A 29 9.67 -51.21 -0.18
C PRO A 29 8.67 -50.45 -1.09
N SER A 30 8.50 -51.05 -2.26
CA SER A 30 7.70 -50.69 -3.44
C SER A 30 6.17 -50.75 -3.23
N PRO A 31 5.38 -50.16 -4.15
CA PRO A 31 3.96 -49.84 -3.97
C PRO A 31 3.04 -50.97 -4.47
N LEU A 32 1.72 -50.77 -4.36
CA LEU A 32 0.60 -51.20 -5.26
C LEU A 32 -0.74 -51.23 -4.47
N PRO A 33 -1.93 -51.29 -5.11
CA PRO A 33 -2.53 -50.35 -6.06
C PRO A 33 -4.01 -50.00 -5.71
N ALA A 34 -4.57 -48.99 -6.37
CA ALA A 34 -6.03 -48.77 -6.43
C ALA A 34 -6.73 -49.87 -7.26
N PRO A 35 -8.05 -50.10 -7.07
CA PRO A 35 -8.92 -49.74 -8.21
C PRO A 35 -10.36 -49.26 -7.88
N LEU A 36 -10.83 -48.39 -8.78
CA LEU A 36 -12.13 -48.36 -9.49
C LEU A 36 -13.46 -48.07 -8.75
N LEU A 37 -13.90 -46.82 -8.94
CA LEU A 37 -15.12 -46.35 -9.62
C LEU A 37 -16.47 -47.12 -9.48
N ARG A 38 -17.46 -46.36 -8.98
CA ARG A 38 -18.79 -46.06 -9.56
C ARG A 38 -20.04 -46.75 -8.95
N ARG A 39 -20.87 -45.96 -8.25
CA ARG A 39 -22.35 -45.99 -8.25
C ARG A 39 -22.88 -44.78 -7.44
N LEU A 40 -23.43 -43.76 -8.12
CA LEU A 40 -24.85 -43.53 -8.40
C LEU A 40 -25.64 -42.91 -7.22
N LEU A 41 -25.78 -41.58 -7.31
CA LEU A 41 -26.98 -40.76 -7.06
C LEU A 41 -28.11 -41.38 -6.22
N ALA A 42 -28.26 -40.90 -4.98
CA ALA A 42 -29.54 -40.77 -4.26
C ALA A 42 -29.39 -39.72 -3.12
N PRO A 43 -30.43 -38.92 -2.81
CA PRO A 43 -30.35 -37.83 -1.82
C PRO A 43 -30.35 -38.35 -0.38
N ALA A 44 -29.55 -37.73 0.49
CA ALA A 44 -29.41 -38.08 1.90
C ALA A 44 -30.65 -37.68 2.74
N PRO A 45 -31.06 -38.47 3.74
CA PRO A 45 -32.09 -38.09 4.70
C PRO A 45 -31.50 -37.21 5.82
N SER A 46 -32.30 -36.29 6.35
CA SER A 46 -31.96 -35.37 7.44
C SER A 46 -31.51 -36.10 8.71
N PRO A 47 -30.51 -35.58 9.46
CA PRO A 47 -30.06 -36.22 10.71
C PRO A 47 -31.04 -35.93 11.87
N PRO A 48 -31.11 -36.82 12.88
CA PRO A 48 -31.94 -36.61 14.06
C PRO A 48 -31.27 -35.64 15.05
N LEU A 49 -32.11 -34.87 15.76
CA LEU A 49 -31.73 -34.08 16.93
C LEU A 49 -31.04 -34.99 17.96
N ARG A 50 -29.75 -34.74 18.24
CA ARG A 50 -29.01 -35.39 19.33
C ARG A 50 -28.71 -34.38 20.43
N SER A 51 -29.03 -34.85 21.63
CA SER A 51 -28.85 -34.28 22.96
C SER A 51 -27.44 -33.74 23.23
N SER A 52 -27.41 -32.66 24.00
CA SER A 52 -26.25 -32.03 24.62
C SER A 52 -25.30 -33.04 25.29
N PRO A 53 -23.99 -33.03 24.97
CA PRO A 53 -23.02 -33.69 25.81
C PRO A 53 -22.55 -32.75 26.93
N THR A 54 -22.41 -33.37 28.08
CA THR A 54 -21.94 -32.87 29.36
C THR A 54 -20.55 -32.24 29.28
N PHE A 55 -20.38 -31.15 30.03
CA PHE A 55 -19.11 -30.47 30.29
C PHE A 55 -18.07 -31.47 30.82
N ARG A 56 -17.07 -31.80 30.00
CA ARG A 56 -15.79 -32.31 30.51
C ARG A 56 -14.90 -31.10 30.75
N SER A 57 -14.49 -30.92 32.00
CA SER A 57 -13.46 -29.98 32.43
C SER A 57 -12.21 -30.19 31.57
N LEU A 58 -12.00 -29.30 30.60
CA LEU A 58 -10.77 -29.23 29.84
C LEU A 58 -9.68 -28.66 30.73
N ALA A 59 -8.53 -29.32 30.65
CA ALA A 59 -7.29 -28.97 31.30
C ALA A 59 -6.90 -27.50 31.05
N THR A 60 -6.19 -26.95 32.04
CA THR A 60 -5.42 -25.72 32.04
C THR A 60 -5.14 -25.12 30.66
N MET A 61 -5.82 -24.01 30.38
CA MET A 61 -5.51 -23.08 29.29
C MET A 61 -4.08 -22.56 29.44
N PRO A 62 -3.28 -22.43 28.37
CA PRO A 62 -2.06 -21.65 28.44
C PRO A 62 -2.42 -20.19 28.73
N SER A 63 -1.71 -19.60 29.68
CA SER A 63 -1.82 -18.19 30.06
C SER A 63 -1.78 -17.30 28.82
N ALA A 64 -2.66 -16.30 28.75
CA ALA A 64 -2.48 -15.15 27.86
C ALA A 64 -1.03 -14.68 27.99
N ALA A 65 -0.31 -14.59 26.88
CA ALA A 65 1.04 -14.04 26.87
C ALA A 65 0.98 -12.67 27.54
N ALA A 66 1.77 -12.48 28.60
CA ALA A 66 1.78 -11.22 29.33
C ALA A 66 2.20 -10.12 28.36
N MET A 67 1.35 -9.09 28.21
CA MET A 67 1.67 -7.90 27.42
C MET A 67 3.04 -7.37 27.84
N PRO A 68 3.93 -7.04 26.89
CA PRO A 68 5.26 -6.53 27.23
C PRO A 68 5.14 -5.27 28.08
N SER A 69 5.99 -5.16 29.11
CA SER A 69 6.09 -3.91 29.88
C SER A 69 6.44 -2.74 28.95
N ALA A 70 6.06 -1.51 29.30
CA ALA A 70 6.36 -0.34 28.46
C ALA A 70 7.86 -0.19 28.13
N ALA A 71 8.75 -0.58 29.04
CA ALA A 71 10.20 -0.60 28.80
C ALA A 71 10.60 -1.71 27.80
N ALA A 72 10.00 -2.90 27.90
CA ALA A 72 10.24 -3.99 26.96
C ALA A 72 9.64 -3.71 25.56
N ALA A 73 8.55 -2.94 25.49
CA ALA A 73 7.95 -2.50 24.24
C ALA A 73 8.84 -1.46 23.53
N ALA A 74 9.54 -0.60 24.27
CA ALA A 74 10.44 0.41 23.72
C ALA A 74 11.68 -0.20 23.04
N ASP A 75 12.13 -1.37 23.48
CA ASP A 75 13.32 -2.03 22.93
C ASP A 75 13.04 -2.94 21.73
N LEU A 76 11.77 -3.07 21.31
CA LEU A 76 11.41 -3.89 20.14
C LEU A 76 12.12 -3.36 18.89
N LEU A 77 12.62 -4.27 18.06
CA LEU A 77 13.16 -3.97 16.74
C LEU A 77 12.30 -4.62 15.67
N MET A 78 11.69 -3.80 14.81
CA MET A 78 10.78 -4.26 13.77
C MET A 78 11.33 -3.92 12.39
N LEU A 79 11.42 -4.93 11.53
CA LEU A 79 11.61 -4.74 10.10
C LEU A 79 10.24 -4.60 9.43
N GLY A 80 9.97 -3.48 8.78
CA GLY A 80 8.77 -3.27 7.96
C GLY A 80 9.09 -3.38 6.48
N ILE A 81 8.26 -4.09 5.72
CA ILE A 81 8.40 -4.29 4.27
C ILE A 81 7.11 -3.86 3.56
N GLU A 82 7.25 -2.94 2.61
CA GLU A 82 6.16 -2.35 1.82
C GLU A 82 6.37 -2.65 0.33
N THR A 83 5.40 -3.33 -0.29
CA THR A 83 5.40 -3.74 -1.71
C THR A 83 3.99 -3.79 -2.30
N SER A 84 3.08 -2.90 -1.88
CA SER A 84 1.66 -2.95 -2.26
C SER A 84 1.37 -2.42 -3.67
N CYS A 85 2.23 -1.53 -4.19
CA CYS A 85 2.03 -0.84 -5.46
C CYS A 85 3.29 -0.78 -6.33
N ASP A 86 4.03 0.32 -6.32
CA ASP A 86 5.12 0.63 -7.26
C ASP A 86 6.44 1.03 -6.57
N ASP A 87 6.48 1.00 -5.25
CA ASP A 87 7.70 1.16 -4.47
C ASP A 87 8.04 -0.14 -3.73
N THR A 88 9.32 -0.52 -3.72
CA THR A 88 9.82 -1.57 -2.82
C THR A 88 10.52 -0.87 -1.68
N ALA A 89 9.99 -0.94 -0.47
CA ALA A 89 10.58 -0.26 0.67
C ALA A 89 10.77 -1.17 1.87
N ALA A 90 11.85 -0.95 2.61
CA ALA A 90 12.11 -1.58 3.88
C ALA A 90 12.63 -0.56 4.90
N ALA A 91 12.32 -0.76 6.17
CA ALA A 91 12.81 0.07 7.26
C ALA A 91 12.95 -0.73 8.55
N VAL A 92 13.95 -0.39 9.35
CA VAL A 92 14.06 -0.88 10.73
C VAL A 92 13.66 0.24 11.69
N VAL A 93 12.68 -0.05 12.55
CA VAL A 93 12.14 0.90 13.53
C VAL A 93 12.21 0.29 14.92
N ARG A 94 12.60 1.10 15.91
CA ARG A 94 12.61 0.73 17.32
C ARG A 94 11.24 1.04 17.95
N GLY A 95 10.86 0.28 18.98
CA GLY A 95 9.58 0.40 19.67
C GLY A 95 9.31 1.73 20.37
N ASP A 96 10.34 2.55 20.60
CA ASP A 96 10.22 3.93 21.07
C ASP A 96 9.93 4.95 19.95
N GLY A 97 9.90 4.51 18.69
CA GLY A 97 9.66 5.32 17.50
C GLY A 97 10.93 5.79 16.78
N GLU A 98 12.13 5.41 17.24
CA GLU A 98 13.37 5.70 16.53
C GLU A 98 13.41 4.98 15.17
N ILE A 99 13.61 5.74 14.09
CA ILE A 99 13.80 5.21 12.74
C ILE A 99 15.30 4.94 12.55
N LEU A 100 15.71 3.67 12.59
CA LEU A 100 17.11 3.27 12.44
C LEU A 100 17.55 3.25 10.98
N SER A 101 16.65 2.86 10.07
CA SER A 101 16.90 2.90 8.64
C SER A 101 15.61 3.05 7.84
N GLN A 102 15.72 3.56 6.62
CA GLN A 102 14.65 3.54 5.63
C GLN A 102 15.26 3.51 4.23
N VAL A 103 14.92 2.48 3.47
CA VAL A 103 15.36 2.27 2.09
C VAL A 103 14.13 2.17 1.20
N VAL A 104 14.14 2.90 0.09
CA VAL A 104 13.08 2.87 -0.93
C VAL A 104 13.73 2.68 -2.29
N SER A 105 13.32 1.64 -3.00
CA SER A 105 13.61 1.43 -4.42
C SER A 105 12.35 1.76 -5.20
N SER A 106 12.33 2.95 -5.80
CA SER A 106 11.16 3.45 -6.51
C SER A 106 11.15 3.04 -7.97
N GLN A 107 9.96 2.75 -8.50
CA GLN A 107 9.75 2.39 -9.89
C GLN A 107 9.34 3.58 -10.79
N GLU A 108 9.68 4.81 -10.41
CA GLU A 108 9.39 6.05 -11.17
C GLU A 108 9.68 5.91 -12.69
N ASP A 109 10.81 5.31 -13.06
CA ASP A 109 11.19 5.10 -14.47
C ASP A 109 10.23 4.16 -15.22
N LEU A 110 9.68 3.14 -14.55
CA LEU A 110 8.67 2.25 -15.12
C LEU A 110 7.34 2.97 -15.31
N LEU A 111 6.95 3.83 -14.35
CA LEU A 111 5.73 4.65 -14.46
C LEU A 111 5.81 5.60 -15.66
N VAL A 112 6.96 6.24 -15.85
CA VAL A 112 7.21 7.13 -17.00
C VAL A 112 7.11 6.35 -18.30
N ARG A 113 7.71 5.16 -18.37
CA ARG A 113 7.72 4.33 -19.57
C ARG A 113 6.34 3.82 -19.98
N TRP A 114 5.52 3.42 -19.01
CA TRP A 114 4.23 2.76 -19.26
C TRP A 114 3.03 3.70 -19.09
N GLY A 115 3.24 4.94 -18.66
CA GLY A 115 2.18 5.92 -18.45
C GLY A 115 1.29 5.59 -17.24
N GLY A 116 1.83 4.90 -16.25
CA GLY A 116 1.14 4.45 -15.03
C GLY A 116 1.70 3.12 -14.51
N VAL A 117 1.15 2.64 -13.39
CA VAL A 117 1.54 1.37 -12.79
C VAL A 117 1.16 0.22 -13.73
N ALA A 118 2.15 -0.57 -14.15
CA ALA A 118 1.97 -1.78 -14.93
C ALA A 118 2.13 -3.00 -14.00
N PRO A 119 1.03 -3.66 -13.55
CA PRO A 119 1.08 -4.57 -12.40
C PRO A 119 2.13 -5.68 -12.51
N LYS A 120 2.25 -6.32 -13.69
CA LYS A 120 3.25 -7.38 -13.93
C LYS A 120 4.69 -6.89 -13.87
N MET A 121 4.94 -5.66 -14.34
CA MET A 121 6.27 -5.06 -14.30
C MET A 121 6.61 -4.61 -12.88
N ALA A 122 5.62 -4.14 -12.12
CA ALA A 122 5.79 -3.81 -10.73
C ALA A 122 6.12 -5.05 -9.88
N GLU A 123 5.41 -6.16 -10.08
CA GLU A 123 5.69 -7.45 -9.47
C GLU A 123 7.14 -7.93 -9.74
N GLU A 124 7.57 -7.93 -11.00
CA GLU A 124 8.94 -8.31 -11.38
C GLU A 124 9.98 -7.38 -10.74
N ALA A 125 9.72 -6.07 -10.72
CA ALA A 125 10.60 -5.10 -10.10
C ALA A 125 10.70 -5.28 -8.58
N HIS A 126 9.62 -5.61 -7.88
CA HIS A 126 9.67 -5.98 -6.45
C HIS A 126 10.53 -7.22 -6.24
N SER A 127 10.34 -8.27 -7.04
CA SER A 127 11.10 -9.53 -6.91
C SER A 127 12.61 -9.32 -7.09
N LEU A 128 13.01 -8.41 -7.99
CA LEU A 128 14.42 -8.10 -8.23
C LEU A 128 15.04 -7.18 -7.16
N ALA A 129 14.22 -6.37 -6.49
CA ALA A 129 14.69 -5.34 -5.56
C ALA A 129 14.68 -5.78 -4.09
N ILE A 130 13.74 -6.65 -3.69
CA ILE A 130 13.40 -6.90 -2.27
C ILE A 130 14.61 -7.33 -1.43
N ASP A 131 15.41 -8.29 -1.90
CA ASP A 131 16.58 -8.79 -1.16
C ASP A 131 17.60 -7.66 -0.90
N GLN A 132 17.86 -6.83 -1.91
CA GLN A 132 18.83 -5.73 -1.80
C GLN A 132 18.30 -4.62 -0.89
N VAL A 133 17.01 -4.31 -0.98
CA VAL A 133 16.35 -3.28 -0.16
C VAL A 133 16.33 -3.69 1.32
N VAL A 134 15.98 -4.95 1.61
CA VAL A 134 15.97 -5.49 2.97
C VAL A 134 17.39 -5.56 3.55
N GLN A 135 18.34 -6.13 2.81
CA GLN A 135 19.72 -6.22 3.29
C GLN A 135 20.30 -4.84 3.57
N LYS A 136 20.08 -3.88 2.66
CA LYS A 136 20.52 -2.50 2.86
C LYS A 136 19.87 -1.85 4.08
N ALA A 137 18.59 -2.12 4.35
CA ALA A 137 17.92 -1.58 5.53
C ALA A 137 18.51 -2.14 6.84
N LEU A 138 18.87 -3.42 6.88
CA LEU A 138 19.55 -4.04 8.02
C LEU A 138 20.97 -3.46 8.20
N ASP A 139 21.72 -3.35 7.10
CA ASP A 139 23.09 -2.80 7.10
C ASP A 139 23.09 -1.33 7.55
N ASP A 140 22.19 -0.50 7.01
CA ASP A 140 22.07 0.92 7.37
C ASP A 140 21.66 1.09 8.85
N ALA A 141 20.86 0.17 9.40
CA ALA A 141 20.48 0.14 10.81
C ALA A 141 21.56 -0.48 11.72
N ASN A 142 22.60 -1.08 11.13
CA ASN A 142 23.66 -1.82 11.84
C ASN A 142 23.10 -2.92 12.75
N VAL A 143 22.15 -3.70 12.24
CA VAL A 143 21.53 -4.85 12.92
C VAL A 143 21.53 -6.08 12.03
N SER A 144 21.41 -7.25 12.64
CA SER A 144 21.22 -8.53 11.95
C SER A 144 19.79 -9.04 12.11
N GLU A 145 19.41 -10.05 11.33
CA GLU A 145 18.10 -10.72 11.44
C GLU A 145 17.83 -11.28 12.85
N ASN A 146 18.89 -11.68 13.57
CA ASN A 146 18.77 -12.23 14.93
C ASN A 146 18.44 -11.16 15.98
N ASP A 147 18.62 -9.88 15.66
CA ASP A 147 18.32 -8.77 16.55
C ASP A 147 16.85 -8.33 16.43
N LEU A 148 16.16 -8.74 15.36
CA LEU A 148 14.77 -8.37 15.12
C LEU A 148 13.83 -9.10 16.09
N SER A 149 12.85 -8.37 16.60
CA SER A 149 11.76 -8.93 17.39
C SER A 149 10.68 -9.56 16.50
N ALA A 150 10.41 -8.97 15.34
CA ALA A 150 9.49 -9.47 14.33
C ALA A 150 9.71 -8.78 12.97
N VAL A 151 9.02 -9.30 11.95
CA VAL A 151 8.93 -8.72 10.61
C VAL A 151 7.48 -8.39 10.32
N ALA A 152 7.22 -7.15 9.90
CA ALA A 152 5.92 -6.68 9.46
C ALA A 152 5.93 -6.50 7.94
N VAL A 153 4.92 -7.05 7.27
CA VAL A 153 4.79 -7.01 5.81
C VAL A 153 3.40 -6.52 5.43
N THR A 154 3.30 -5.75 4.36
CA THR A 154 2.00 -5.31 3.84
C THR A 154 1.26 -6.47 3.19
N VAL A 155 0.12 -6.86 3.77
CA VAL A 155 -0.76 -7.93 3.24
C VAL A 155 -1.92 -7.39 2.39
N GLY A 156 -2.16 -6.08 2.43
CA GLY A 156 -3.17 -5.38 1.65
C GLY A 156 -3.65 -4.05 2.27
N PRO A 157 -4.55 -3.31 1.59
CA PRO A 157 -4.93 -3.51 0.18
C PRO A 157 -3.76 -3.20 -0.77
N GLY A 158 -3.85 -3.63 -2.03
CA GLY A 158 -2.74 -3.50 -3.00
C GLY A 158 -3.14 -3.92 -4.41
N LEU A 159 -2.16 -4.02 -5.32
CA LEU A 159 -2.40 -4.30 -6.75
C LEU A 159 -3.17 -5.60 -7.00
N SER A 160 -4.49 -5.47 -7.10
CA SER A 160 -5.41 -6.19 -7.99
C SER A 160 -6.73 -5.41 -8.05
N LEU A 161 -6.69 -4.30 -8.80
CA LEU A 161 -7.80 -3.52 -9.36
C LEU A 161 -9.07 -3.42 -8.48
N CYS A 162 -9.21 -2.30 -7.75
CA CYS A 162 -10.46 -1.51 -7.71
C CYS A 162 -10.38 -0.30 -6.77
N LEU A 163 -10.38 0.89 -7.34
CA LEU A 163 -11.26 1.93 -6.82
C LEU A 163 -12.44 2.05 -7.79
N ARG A 164 -13.67 2.10 -7.26
CA ARG A 164 -14.90 2.26 -8.07
C ARG A 164 -14.94 3.62 -8.79
N ASP A 165 -14.11 4.56 -8.34
CA ASP A 165 -13.91 5.93 -8.81
C ASP A 165 -12.41 6.28 -8.70
N ASP A 166 -11.87 7.17 -9.55
CA ASP A 166 -10.45 7.59 -9.45
C ASP A 166 -10.19 8.25 -8.08
N ALA A 167 -9.04 7.94 -7.45
CA ALA A 167 -8.53 8.71 -6.32
C ALA A 167 -8.12 10.14 -6.75
N ILE A 168 -8.03 11.07 -5.80
CA ILE A 168 -7.56 12.43 -6.10
C ILE A 168 -6.15 12.42 -6.71
N GLY A 169 -5.22 11.61 -6.17
CA GLY A 169 -3.86 11.47 -6.69
C GLY A 169 -3.83 11.01 -8.16
N GLU A 170 -4.61 9.98 -8.48
CA GLU A 170 -4.75 9.49 -9.85
C GLU A 170 -5.35 10.55 -10.80
N ALA A 171 -6.29 11.36 -10.31
CA ALA A 171 -6.83 12.48 -11.09
C ALA A 171 -5.78 13.57 -11.34
N TYR A 172 -4.90 13.86 -10.38
CA TYR A 172 -3.74 14.74 -10.57
C TYR A 172 -2.79 14.16 -11.62
N ASP A 173 -2.41 12.88 -11.51
CA ASP A 173 -1.45 12.26 -12.42
C ASP A 173 -1.95 12.20 -13.86
N LYS A 174 -3.23 11.82 -14.07
CA LYS A 174 -3.83 11.80 -15.41
C LYS A 174 -3.94 13.21 -15.99
N SER A 175 -4.33 14.20 -15.18
CA SER A 175 -4.42 15.60 -15.63
C SER A 175 -3.04 16.17 -15.97
N ALA A 176 -2.02 15.89 -15.16
CA ALA A 176 -0.64 16.28 -15.40
C ALA A 176 -0.11 15.71 -16.72
N ARG A 177 -0.39 14.43 -16.96
CA ARG A 177 -0.01 13.75 -18.20
C ARG A 177 -0.65 14.38 -19.43
N TRP A 178 -1.97 14.64 -19.40
CA TRP A 178 -2.66 15.28 -20.53
C TRP A 178 -2.22 16.73 -20.77
N LEU A 179 -1.70 17.40 -19.75
CA LEU A 179 -1.10 18.72 -19.88
C LEU A 179 0.37 18.66 -20.38
N GLY A 180 0.90 17.47 -20.67
CA GLY A 180 2.26 17.28 -21.18
C GLY A 180 3.35 17.65 -20.17
N LEU A 181 3.08 17.44 -18.88
CA LEU A 181 4.03 17.70 -17.80
C LEU A 181 5.08 16.60 -17.68
N ASP A 182 6.23 16.98 -17.14
CA ASP A 182 7.29 16.03 -16.77
C ASP A 182 6.86 15.23 -15.54
N MET A 183 6.71 13.92 -15.73
CA MET A 183 6.20 13.00 -14.71
C MET A 183 7.31 12.44 -13.79
N ARG A 184 8.58 12.79 -13.99
CA ARG A 184 9.72 12.25 -13.21
C ARG A 184 9.62 12.49 -11.71
N LYS A 185 8.93 13.54 -11.26
CA LYS A 185 8.72 13.83 -9.83
C LYS A 185 7.29 13.54 -9.36
N GLY A 186 6.54 12.75 -10.13
CA GLY A 186 5.11 12.54 -9.94
C GLY A 186 4.24 13.64 -10.58
N GLY A 187 3.01 13.28 -10.97
CA GLY A 187 2.10 14.22 -11.62
C GLY A 187 1.48 15.23 -10.66
N GLY A 188 1.24 14.85 -9.40
CA GLY A 188 0.81 15.75 -8.33
C GLY A 188 1.70 16.99 -8.19
N PRO A 189 3.00 16.84 -7.84
CA PRO A 189 3.93 17.96 -7.70
C PRO A 189 4.12 18.77 -8.98
N ALA A 190 4.17 18.11 -10.14
CA ALA A 190 4.32 18.80 -11.42
C ALA A 190 3.10 19.69 -11.74
N LEU A 191 1.88 19.19 -11.49
CA LEU A 191 0.65 19.94 -11.70
C LEU A 191 0.53 21.10 -10.72
N GLU A 192 0.86 20.88 -9.45
CA GLU A 192 0.87 21.94 -8.43
C GLU A 192 1.78 23.09 -8.84
N GLN A 193 2.99 22.78 -9.33
CA GLN A 193 3.93 23.79 -9.77
C GLN A 193 3.40 24.61 -10.96
N LEU A 194 2.78 23.95 -11.95
CA LEU A 194 2.18 24.63 -13.09
C LEU A 194 0.96 25.48 -12.66
N ALA A 195 0.16 25.00 -11.70
CA ALA A 195 -1.03 25.69 -11.22
C ALA A 195 -0.70 27.07 -10.60
N LEU A 196 0.51 27.29 -10.09
CA LEU A 196 0.96 28.58 -9.58
C LEU A 196 1.01 29.68 -10.66
N GLU A 197 1.12 29.30 -11.93
CA GLU A 197 1.19 30.23 -13.06
C GLU A 197 -0.20 30.56 -13.64
N GLY A 198 -1.24 29.82 -13.24
CA GLY A 198 -2.57 29.89 -13.84
C GLY A 198 -3.58 30.70 -13.03
N ASP A 199 -4.61 31.20 -13.72
CA ASP A 199 -5.82 31.70 -13.06
C ASP A 199 -6.73 30.50 -12.70
N PRO A 200 -7.00 30.24 -11.40
CA PRO A 200 -7.84 29.12 -10.96
C PRO A 200 -9.32 29.28 -11.32
N ASN A 201 -9.75 30.43 -11.88
CA ASN A 201 -11.11 30.68 -12.33
C ASN A 201 -11.25 30.70 -13.86
N ALA A 202 -10.16 30.52 -14.61
CA ALA A 202 -10.16 30.61 -16.06
C ALA A 202 -10.95 29.48 -16.76
N VAL A 203 -11.06 28.32 -16.11
CA VAL A 203 -11.85 27.20 -16.62
C VAL A 203 -12.93 26.82 -15.61
N LYS A 204 -14.18 26.78 -16.07
CA LYS A 204 -15.33 26.41 -15.23
C LYS A 204 -15.50 24.89 -15.22
N PHE A 205 -14.99 24.26 -14.17
CA PHE A 205 -15.31 22.88 -13.85
C PHE A 205 -16.45 22.77 -12.84
N SER A 206 -17.26 21.74 -12.99
CA SER A 206 -18.33 21.37 -12.06
C SER A 206 -17.75 20.51 -10.94
N VAL A 207 -18.08 20.86 -9.70
CA VAL A 207 -17.70 20.10 -8.50
C VAL A 207 -18.43 18.74 -8.53
N PRO A 208 -17.72 17.60 -8.48
CA PRO A 208 -18.33 16.28 -8.44
C PRO A 208 -19.27 16.10 -7.25
N MET A 209 -20.31 15.28 -7.41
CA MET A 209 -21.19 14.83 -6.33
C MET A 209 -21.80 15.93 -5.44
N ARG A 210 -21.91 17.18 -5.91
CA ARG A 210 -22.31 18.33 -5.08
C ARG A 210 -23.68 18.17 -4.38
N GLN A 211 -24.58 17.39 -4.98
CA GLN A 211 -25.91 17.12 -4.42
C GLN A 211 -25.92 16.04 -3.33
N HIS A 212 -24.85 15.25 -3.23
CA HIS A 212 -24.72 14.19 -2.23
C HIS A 212 -24.24 14.76 -0.90
N LYS A 213 -24.96 14.43 0.18
CA LYS A 213 -24.66 14.86 1.55
C LYS A 213 -23.84 13.81 2.34
N ASP A 214 -23.22 12.86 1.66
CA ASP A 214 -22.31 11.87 2.24
C ASP A 214 -20.85 12.37 2.25
N CYS A 215 -19.92 11.61 2.82
CA CYS A 215 -18.49 11.94 2.78
C CYS A 215 -17.74 11.22 1.65
N ASN A 216 -18.45 10.72 0.64
CA ASN A 216 -17.86 9.97 -0.46
C ASN A 216 -17.18 10.91 -1.47
N PHE A 217 -16.16 10.38 -2.14
CA PHE A 217 -15.39 11.07 -3.18
C PHE A 217 -15.62 10.47 -4.57
N SER A 218 -15.51 11.29 -5.61
CA SER A 218 -15.40 10.85 -7.01
C SER A 218 -14.67 11.92 -7.81
N TYR A 219 -13.58 11.53 -8.48
CA TYR A 219 -12.77 12.44 -9.31
C TYR A 219 -12.81 12.09 -10.80
N ALA A 220 -13.42 10.97 -11.21
CA ALA A 220 -13.47 10.52 -12.59
C ALA A 220 -14.22 11.49 -13.53
N GLY A 221 -15.30 12.10 -13.03
CA GLY A 221 -16.03 13.14 -13.75
C GLY A 221 -15.22 14.42 -13.92
N LEU A 222 -14.44 14.82 -12.91
CA LEU A 222 -13.58 16.01 -12.99
C LEU A 222 -12.45 15.82 -14.00
N LYS A 223 -11.80 14.66 -13.98
CA LYS A 223 -10.83 14.23 -14.99
C LYS A 223 -11.39 14.37 -16.41
N THR A 224 -12.60 13.88 -16.64
CA THR A 224 -13.24 13.96 -17.97
C THR A 224 -13.42 15.42 -18.43
N GLN A 225 -13.76 16.33 -17.51
CA GLN A 225 -13.88 17.75 -17.81
C GLN A 225 -12.52 18.38 -18.18
N VAL A 226 -11.42 17.97 -17.53
CA VAL A 226 -10.06 18.40 -17.89
C VAL A 226 -9.74 18.01 -19.33
N ARG A 227 -9.97 16.75 -19.71
CA ARG A 227 -9.74 16.28 -21.08
C ARG A 227 -10.53 17.11 -22.11
N LEU A 228 -11.81 17.36 -21.85
CA LEU A 228 -12.65 18.19 -22.73
C LEU A 228 -12.17 19.65 -22.79
N ALA A 229 -11.64 20.20 -21.70
CA ALA A 229 -11.09 21.55 -21.67
C ALA A 229 -9.79 21.69 -22.49
N ILE A 230 -8.99 20.62 -22.55
CA ILE A 230 -7.79 20.51 -23.38
C ILE A 230 -8.17 20.39 -24.86
N GLU A 231 -9.08 19.46 -25.18
CA GLU A 231 -9.58 19.23 -26.56
C GLU A 231 -10.22 20.50 -27.15
N SER A 232 -11.09 21.18 -26.39
CA SER A 232 -11.75 22.41 -26.85
C SER A 232 -10.81 23.59 -27.11
N ARG A 233 -9.55 23.53 -26.65
CA ARG A 233 -8.54 24.56 -26.83
C ARG A 233 -7.44 24.16 -27.82
N ASN A 234 -7.61 23.03 -28.52
CA ASN A 234 -6.66 22.49 -29.51
C ASN A 234 -5.22 22.37 -28.97
N ILE A 235 -5.07 22.00 -27.70
CA ILE A 235 -3.76 21.69 -27.13
C ILE A 235 -3.37 20.29 -27.64
N SER A 236 -2.30 20.18 -28.41
CA SER A 236 -1.76 18.88 -28.82
C SER A 236 -1.19 18.15 -27.61
N THR A 237 -1.88 17.11 -27.14
CA THR A 237 -1.49 16.28 -25.99
C THR A 237 -0.32 15.34 -26.30
N ASP A 238 -0.13 15.00 -27.57
CA ASP A 238 0.69 13.84 -27.95
C ASP A 238 2.10 14.21 -28.44
N ASP A 239 2.37 15.49 -28.77
CA ASP A 239 3.60 15.88 -29.48
C ASP A 239 4.42 17.03 -28.84
N ILE A 240 3.84 17.82 -27.94
CA ILE A 240 4.51 19.03 -27.41
C ILE A 240 4.61 18.94 -25.88
N PRO A 241 5.79 18.53 -25.35
CA PRO A 241 6.10 18.65 -23.93
C PRO A 241 5.96 20.11 -23.49
N ILE A 242 5.58 20.34 -22.24
CA ILE A 242 5.43 21.71 -21.72
C ILE A 242 6.72 22.55 -21.83
N SER A 243 7.89 21.90 -21.86
CA SER A 243 9.19 22.57 -22.08
C SER A 243 9.33 23.21 -23.46
N SER A 244 8.56 22.74 -24.44
CA SER A 244 8.57 23.20 -25.82
C SER A 244 7.32 24.00 -26.19
N ALA A 245 6.44 24.26 -25.21
CA ALA A 245 5.20 25.01 -25.40
C ALA A 245 5.48 26.51 -25.66
N THR A 246 4.64 27.13 -26.49
CA THR A 246 4.64 28.60 -26.62
C THR A 246 4.16 29.24 -25.30
N LYS A 247 4.42 30.53 -25.11
CA LYS A 247 3.95 31.25 -23.92
C LYS A 247 2.42 31.15 -23.75
N ASP A 248 1.69 31.28 -24.85
CA ASP A 248 0.23 31.22 -24.84
C ASP A 248 -0.27 29.80 -24.52
N ASP A 249 0.34 28.77 -25.12
CA ASP A 249 0.00 27.36 -24.82
C ASP A 249 0.30 27.00 -23.36
N ARG A 250 1.47 27.43 -22.84
CA ARG A 250 1.82 27.24 -21.43
C ARG A 250 0.80 27.91 -20.50
N GLN A 251 0.39 29.14 -20.81
CA GLN A 251 -0.60 29.86 -19.99
C GLN A 251 -1.96 29.17 -20.01
N ILE A 252 -2.39 28.64 -21.16
CA ILE A 252 -3.63 27.87 -21.27
C ILE A 252 -3.56 26.61 -20.40
N ARG A 253 -2.45 25.85 -20.48
CA ARG A 253 -2.23 24.66 -19.65
C ARG A 253 -2.21 25.01 -18.17
N ALA A 254 -1.56 26.11 -17.79
CA ALA A 254 -1.53 26.61 -16.42
C ALA A 254 -2.91 26.95 -15.88
N ASN A 255 -3.74 27.63 -16.67
CA ASN A 255 -5.12 27.95 -16.33
C ASN A 255 -5.96 26.68 -16.10
N ILE A 256 -5.78 25.65 -16.93
CA ILE A 256 -6.44 24.35 -16.75
C ILE A 256 -5.98 23.68 -15.45
N ALA A 257 -4.66 23.62 -15.21
CA ALA A 257 -4.08 23.05 -13.99
C ALA A 257 -4.61 23.74 -12.72
N ALA A 258 -4.56 25.08 -12.68
CA ALA A 258 -5.04 25.87 -11.55
C ALA A 258 -6.55 25.69 -11.30
N SER A 259 -7.34 25.68 -12.37
CA SER A 259 -8.79 25.47 -12.27
C SER A 259 -9.14 24.05 -11.81
N PHE A 260 -8.39 23.04 -12.28
CA PHE A 260 -8.54 21.65 -11.83
C PHE A 260 -8.19 21.52 -10.36
N GLN A 261 -7.01 21.99 -9.94
CA GLN A 261 -6.55 21.93 -8.54
C GLN A 261 -7.58 22.59 -7.61
N ARG A 262 -8.06 23.80 -7.95
CA ARG A 262 -9.10 24.48 -7.15
C ARG A 262 -10.35 23.62 -6.99
N VAL A 263 -10.88 23.04 -8.06
CA VAL A 263 -12.14 22.28 -8.00
C VAL A 263 -11.97 20.90 -7.35
N ALA A 264 -10.83 20.24 -7.57
CA ALA A 264 -10.49 18.99 -6.90
C ALA A 264 -10.37 19.18 -5.38
N VAL A 265 -9.68 20.23 -4.94
CA VAL A 265 -9.47 20.51 -3.52
C VAL A 265 -10.73 21.09 -2.87
N LEU A 266 -11.54 21.88 -3.58
CA LEU A 266 -12.87 22.28 -3.08
C LEU A 266 -13.78 21.07 -2.80
N HIS A 267 -13.76 20.05 -3.68
CA HIS A 267 -14.50 18.80 -3.43
C HIS A 267 -13.98 18.10 -2.17
N LEU A 268 -12.66 18.01 -2.01
CA LEU A 268 -12.02 17.44 -0.83
C LEU A 268 -12.44 18.18 0.45
N GLU A 269 -12.36 19.51 0.45
CA GLU A 269 -12.74 20.38 1.55
C GLU A 269 -14.20 20.19 1.98
N GLU A 270 -15.15 20.23 1.02
CA GLU A 270 -16.58 20.09 1.32
C GLU A 270 -16.89 18.76 2.03
N ARG A 271 -16.14 17.69 1.71
CA ARG A 271 -16.28 16.38 2.38
C ARG A 271 -15.57 16.33 3.72
N CYS A 272 -14.33 16.84 3.81
CA CYS A 272 -13.58 16.88 5.05
C CYS A 272 -14.28 17.73 6.11
N GLN A 273 -14.81 18.91 5.75
CA GLN A 273 -15.60 19.75 6.68
C GLN A 273 -16.80 18.98 7.24
N ARG A 274 -17.52 18.24 6.39
CA ARG A 274 -18.66 17.42 6.82
C ARG A 274 -18.23 16.27 7.74
N ALA A 275 -17.16 15.57 7.38
CA ALA A 275 -16.60 14.48 8.18
C ALA A 275 -16.16 14.97 9.57
N VAL A 276 -15.49 16.14 9.63
CA VAL A 276 -15.09 16.79 10.88
C VAL A 276 -16.31 17.14 11.74
N GLU A 277 -17.34 17.75 11.15
CA GLU A 277 -18.59 18.07 11.87
C GLU A 277 -19.29 16.82 12.42
N TRP A 278 -19.24 15.70 11.69
CA TRP A 278 -19.80 14.43 12.14
C TRP A 278 -18.95 13.81 13.26
N ALA A 279 -17.63 13.79 13.08
CA ALA A 279 -16.70 13.26 14.07
C ALA A 279 -16.80 14.00 15.40
N LEU A 280 -16.84 15.33 15.39
CA LEU A 280 -16.98 16.15 16.60
C LEU A 280 -18.34 15.98 17.30
N LYS A 281 -19.40 15.61 16.57
CA LYS A 281 -20.68 15.26 17.17
C LYS A 281 -20.64 13.90 17.87
N MET A 282 -19.87 12.95 17.31
CA MET A 282 -19.72 11.61 17.87
C MET A 282 -18.76 11.60 19.06
N GLU A 283 -17.63 12.30 18.94
CA GLU A 283 -16.60 12.39 19.96
C GLU A 283 -16.10 13.85 20.06
N PRO A 284 -16.70 14.67 20.94
CA PRO A 284 -16.33 16.08 21.11
C PRO A 284 -14.90 16.30 21.63
N SER A 285 -14.24 15.26 22.15
CA SER A 285 -12.87 15.36 22.66
C SER A 285 -11.78 15.31 21.57
N ILE A 286 -12.14 15.01 20.30
CA ILE A 286 -11.18 15.00 19.18
C ILE A 286 -10.48 16.35 19.08
N LYS A 287 -9.15 16.33 19.04
CA LYS A 287 -8.30 17.53 18.92
C LYS A 287 -7.54 17.62 17.62
N TYR A 288 -7.38 16.50 16.92
CA TYR A 288 -6.48 16.38 15.79
C TYR A 288 -7.24 15.98 14.53
N PHE A 289 -6.95 16.65 13.42
CA PHE A 289 -7.34 16.24 12.09
C PHE A 289 -6.08 15.75 11.37
N VAL A 290 -5.98 14.45 11.11
CA VAL A 290 -4.80 13.85 10.49
C VAL A 290 -5.02 13.69 8.98
N VAL A 291 -4.04 14.11 8.17
CA VAL A 291 -4.07 13.94 6.71
C VAL A 291 -2.77 13.29 6.25
N SER A 292 -2.87 12.11 5.65
CA SER A 292 -1.75 11.30 5.13
C SER A 292 -1.99 10.90 3.66
N GLY A 293 -1.03 10.19 3.07
CA GLY A 293 -1.01 9.83 1.64
C GLY A 293 -0.28 10.85 0.77
N GLY A 294 0.13 10.47 -0.44
CA GLY A 294 1.00 11.30 -1.31
C GLY A 294 0.42 12.70 -1.60
N VAL A 295 -0.89 12.80 -1.82
CA VAL A 295 -1.57 14.10 -2.06
C VAL A 295 -1.52 15.02 -0.83
N ALA A 296 -1.34 14.47 0.37
CA ALA A 296 -1.14 15.28 1.57
C ALA A 296 0.16 16.10 1.50
N SER A 297 1.11 15.80 0.61
CA SER A 297 2.33 16.61 0.41
C SER A 297 2.10 17.89 -0.41
N ASN A 298 0.96 18.01 -1.09
CA ASN A 298 0.57 19.21 -1.85
C ASN A 298 0.24 20.37 -0.89
N GLN A 299 0.89 21.51 -1.08
CA GLN A 299 0.76 22.67 -0.19
C GLN A 299 -0.59 23.36 -0.33
N TYR A 300 -1.18 23.35 -1.52
CA TYR A 300 -2.53 23.84 -1.73
C TYR A 300 -3.56 23.02 -0.93
N VAL A 301 -3.46 21.69 -0.97
CA VAL A 301 -4.27 20.78 -0.15
C VAL A 301 -4.07 21.04 1.34
N ARG A 302 -2.81 21.07 1.82
CA ARG A 302 -2.50 21.33 3.24
C ARG A 302 -3.09 22.64 3.74
N THR A 303 -2.91 23.72 2.97
CA THR A 303 -3.39 25.06 3.33
C THR A 303 -4.91 25.07 3.51
N HIS A 304 -5.63 24.48 2.58
CA HIS A 304 -7.10 24.47 2.59
C HIS A 304 -7.66 23.54 3.68
N LEU A 305 -7.06 22.37 3.91
CA LEU A 305 -7.47 21.49 5.00
C LEU A 305 -7.11 22.05 6.38
N ASN A 306 -6.06 22.86 6.49
CA ASN A 306 -5.71 23.54 7.74
C ASN A 306 -6.78 24.58 8.12
N GLN A 307 -7.32 25.30 7.14
CA GLN A 307 -8.44 26.24 7.38
C GLN A 307 -9.67 25.51 7.95
N ILE A 308 -9.94 24.28 7.49
CA ILE A 308 -10.99 23.44 8.07
C ILE A 308 -10.64 23.08 9.51
N ALA A 309 -9.42 22.63 9.78
CA ALA A 309 -8.99 22.28 11.13
C ALA A 309 -9.17 23.47 12.10
N GLU A 310 -8.58 24.63 11.77
CA GLU A 310 -8.62 25.85 12.58
C GLU A 310 -10.05 26.31 12.85
N LYS A 311 -10.90 26.33 11.81
CA LYS A 311 -12.31 26.72 11.92
C LYS A 311 -13.09 25.85 12.92
N ASN A 312 -12.73 24.58 13.05
CA ASN A 312 -13.40 23.63 13.94
C ASN A 312 -12.63 23.40 15.26
N GLY A 313 -11.62 24.23 15.56
CA GLY A 313 -10.84 24.11 16.80
C GLY A 313 -9.95 22.87 16.87
N LEU A 314 -9.62 22.30 15.72
CA LEU A 314 -8.73 21.14 15.58
C LEU A 314 -7.32 21.58 15.16
N GLN A 315 -6.33 20.77 15.49
CA GLN A 315 -4.98 20.88 14.98
C GLN A 315 -4.80 19.95 13.78
N LEU A 316 -4.43 20.51 12.62
CA LEU A 316 -4.03 19.71 11.47
C LEU A 316 -2.69 19.03 11.75
N VAL A 317 -2.63 17.73 11.53
CA VAL A 317 -1.38 16.95 11.57
C VAL A 317 -1.20 16.30 10.21
N CYS A 318 -0.19 16.77 9.48
CA CYS A 318 0.28 16.12 8.27
C CYS A 318 1.69 15.59 8.52
N PRO A 319 1.94 14.29 8.31
CA PRO A 319 3.28 13.75 8.43
C PRO A 319 4.29 14.51 7.54
N PRO A 320 5.59 14.44 7.86
CA PRO A 320 6.64 14.89 6.96
C PRO A 320 6.45 14.25 5.58
N PRO A 321 6.69 14.95 4.45
CA PRO A 321 6.44 14.42 3.10
C PRO A 321 7.05 13.04 2.84
N LYS A 322 8.25 12.77 3.38
CA LYS A 322 8.95 11.49 3.27
C LYS A 322 8.24 10.30 3.95
N LEU A 323 7.25 10.56 4.81
CA LEU A 323 6.42 9.57 5.50
C LEU A 323 4.96 9.57 4.98
N CYS A 324 4.64 10.41 3.99
CA CYS A 324 3.30 10.49 3.39
C CYS A 324 3.13 9.54 2.21
N THR A 325 4.20 9.21 1.50
CA THR A 325 4.23 8.21 0.42
C THR A 325 4.52 6.82 0.98
N ASP A 326 4.36 5.78 0.18
CA ASP A 326 4.57 4.40 0.62
C ASP A 326 6.02 4.18 1.08
N ASN A 327 6.19 3.62 2.28
CA ASN A 327 7.49 3.45 2.91
C ASN A 327 7.48 2.29 3.93
N GLY A 328 8.65 1.73 4.24
CA GLY A 328 8.76 0.65 5.23
C GLY A 328 8.52 1.10 6.67
N VAL A 329 8.69 2.38 7.00
CA VAL A 329 8.57 2.90 8.38
C VAL A 329 7.14 2.78 8.89
N MET A 330 6.15 3.14 8.07
CA MET A 330 4.74 3.01 8.46
C MET A 330 4.33 1.55 8.70
N ILE A 331 4.92 0.62 7.96
CA ILE A 331 4.67 -0.82 8.11
C ILE A 331 5.35 -1.36 9.37
N ALA A 332 6.60 -0.98 9.62
CA ALA A 332 7.31 -1.34 10.84
C ALA A 332 6.56 -0.80 12.08
N TRP A 333 6.14 0.47 12.06
CA TRP A 333 5.41 1.06 13.18
C TRP A 333 4.04 0.38 13.40
N THR A 334 3.30 0.12 12.32
CA THR A 334 2.04 -0.65 12.41
C THR A 334 2.28 -2.05 12.97
N GLY A 335 3.38 -2.70 12.56
CA GLY A 335 3.84 -3.98 13.09
C GLY A 335 4.12 -3.94 14.58
N ILE A 336 4.77 -2.90 15.08
CA ILE A 336 5.04 -2.71 16.52
C ILE A 336 3.73 -2.60 17.30
N GLU A 337 2.80 -1.75 16.84
CA GLU A 337 1.48 -1.59 17.47
C GLU A 337 0.67 -2.90 17.47
N HIS A 338 0.76 -3.67 16.38
CA HIS A 338 0.13 -4.99 16.29
C HIS A 338 0.79 -6.00 17.23
N PHE A 339 2.12 -6.04 17.28
CA PHE A 339 2.89 -6.95 18.12
C PHE A 339 2.62 -6.70 19.61
N ILE A 340 2.64 -5.42 20.03
CA ILE A 340 2.30 -5.01 21.40
C ILE A 340 0.87 -5.44 21.74
N ALA A 341 -0.08 -5.30 20.82
CA ALA A 341 -1.46 -5.74 21.00
C ALA A 341 -1.66 -7.27 20.93
N GLY A 342 -0.60 -8.06 20.79
CA GLY A 342 -0.67 -9.52 20.65
C GLY A 342 -1.29 -9.99 19.32
N ARG A 343 -1.26 -9.15 18.28
CA ARG A 343 -1.82 -9.42 16.95
C ARG A 343 -0.70 -9.77 15.96
N PHE A 344 -0.16 -10.97 16.07
CA PHE A 344 0.90 -11.48 15.18
C PHE A 344 0.73 -12.97 14.92
N ASP A 345 1.37 -13.45 13.85
CA ASP A 345 1.50 -14.88 13.55
C ASP A 345 2.85 -15.41 14.06
N ASP A 346 2.89 -16.67 14.46
CA ASP A 346 4.16 -17.34 14.78
C ASP A 346 5.03 -17.42 13.53
N PRO A 347 6.38 -17.36 13.67
CA PRO A 347 7.28 -17.50 12.54
C PRO A 347 7.01 -18.83 11.79
N PRO A 348 7.19 -18.84 10.46
CA PRO A 348 7.00 -20.05 9.66
C PRO A 348 7.91 -21.17 10.17
N ALA A 349 7.42 -22.41 10.11
CA ALA A 349 8.21 -23.57 10.53
C ALA A 349 9.40 -23.77 9.57
N VAL A 350 10.53 -24.27 10.09
CA VAL A 350 11.75 -24.48 9.30
C VAL A 350 11.54 -25.49 8.16
N ASP A 351 10.54 -26.36 8.30
CA ASP A 351 10.12 -27.40 7.36
C ASP A 351 8.80 -27.08 6.64
N GLU A 352 8.38 -25.81 6.64
CA GLU A 352 7.16 -25.38 5.95
C GLU A 352 7.30 -25.59 4.43
N PRO A 353 6.29 -26.18 3.76
CA PRO A 353 6.33 -26.40 2.32
C PRO A 353 6.42 -25.10 1.52
N ASP A 354 7.18 -25.11 0.41
CA ASP A 354 7.32 -23.95 -0.50
C ASP A 354 6.00 -23.48 -1.14
N ASP A 355 4.92 -24.26 -1.06
CA ASP A 355 3.60 -23.96 -1.63
C ASP A 355 2.58 -23.38 -0.62
N MET A 356 3.01 -23.08 0.62
CA MET A 356 2.19 -22.36 1.59
C MET A 356 1.82 -20.97 1.09
N GLN A 357 0.51 -20.68 1.06
CA GLN A 357 -0.01 -19.39 0.59
C GLN A 357 -0.37 -18.49 1.78
N TYR A 358 0.14 -17.27 1.74
CA TYR A 358 -0.32 -16.19 2.60
C TYR A 358 -1.61 -15.58 2.02
N ASP A 359 -2.60 -15.33 2.87
CA ASP A 359 -3.86 -14.67 2.54
C ASP A 359 -3.61 -13.18 2.23
N LEU A 360 -3.16 -12.90 1.01
CA LEU A 360 -3.07 -11.54 0.50
C LEU A 360 -4.49 -11.02 0.28
N ARG A 361 -4.76 -9.80 0.76
CA ARG A 361 -6.08 -9.17 0.70
C ARG A 361 -6.03 -7.93 -0.19
N PRO A 362 -6.12 -8.06 -1.53
CA PRO A 362 -6.11 -6.91 -2.43
C PRO A 362 -7.19 -5.87 -2.13
N ARG A 363 -8.30 -6.30 -1.49
CA ARG A 363 -9.32 -5.42 -0.92
C ARG A 363 -9.45 -5.72 0.56
N TRP A 364 -9.05 -4.75 1.38
CA TRP A 364 -9.18 -4.85 2.81
C TRP A 364 -9.81 -3.57 3.37
N PRO A 365 -11.12 -3.59 3.68
CA PRO A 365 -11.80 -2.44 4.26
C PRO A 365 -11.21 -2.07 5.62
N LEU A 366 -10.91 -0.79 5.82
CA LEU A 366 -10.61 -0.27 7.14
C LEU A 366 -11.89 -0.23 7.98
N GLY A 367 -11.87 -0.85 9.17
CA GLY A 367 -12.88 -0.60 10.20
C GLY A 367 -13.82 -1.75 10.59
N GLU A 368 -13.54 -3.02 10.27
CA GLU A 368 -13.96 -4.21 11.06
C GLU A 368 -13.43 -5.50 10.42
N GLU A 369 -12.54 -6.24 11.11
CA GLU A 369 -12.30 -7.70 11.02
C GLU A 369 -11.11 -8.10 11.91
N TYR A 370 -11.26 -8.02 13.24
CA TYR A 370 -10.39 -8.77 14.16
C TYR A 370 -11.24 -9.33 15.29
N SER A 371 -11.82 -10.51 15.06
CA SER A 371 -12.24 -11.38 16.16
C SER A 371 -10.98 -11.77 16.94
N GLU A 372 -10.89 -11.33 18.19
CA GLU A 372 -9.89 -11.68 19.23
C GLU A 372 -8.58 -12.35 18.75
N GLY A 373 -7.51 -11.57 18.70
CA GLY A 373 -6.15 -12.04 19.03
C GLY A 373 -5.39 -12.93 18.04
N ARG A 374 -5.87 -13.19 16.81
CA ARG A 374 -5.07 -13.86 15.76
C ARG A 374 -5.37 -13.29 14.38
N SER A 375 -4.32 -12.98 13.61
CA SER A 375 -4.44 -12.78 12.16
C SER A 375 -4.63 -14.15 11.51
N ALA A 376 -5.74 -14.37 10.80
CA ALA A 376 -5.98 -15.65 10.12
C ALA A 376 -5.28 -15.70 8.74
N SER A 377 -4.03 -15.24 8.65
CA SER A 377 -3.33 -14.99 7.38
C SER A 377 -2.83 -16.27 6.68
N ARG A 378 -2.82 -17.42 7.36
CA ARG A 378 -2.32 -18.69 6.81
C ARG A 378 -3.46 -19.62 6.46
N ILE A 379 -3.57 -19.96 5.18
CA ILE A 379 -4.59 -20.90 4.68
C ILE A 379 -3.85 -22.15 4.18
N GLY A 380 -4.09 -23.29 4.84
CA GLY A 380 -3.62 -24.58 4.34
C GLY A 380 -4.34 -24.94 3.04
N ALA A 381 -3.59 -25.44 2.05
CA ALA A 381 -4.18 -25.96 0.81
C ALA A 381 -5.20 -27.08 1.14
N GLN A 382 -6.46 -26.92 0.72
CA GLN A 382 -7.47 -27.99 0.73
C GLN A 382 -7.40 -28.84 -0.53
#